data_AF-K3WCM7-F1
#
_entry.id   AF-K3WCM7-F1
#
_cell.length_a   1.000
_cell.length_b   1.000
_cell.length_c   1.000
_cell.angle_alpha   90.00
_cell.angle_beta   90.00
_cell.angle_gamma   90.00
#
_symmetry.space_group_name_H-M   'P 1'
#
loop_
_entity.id
_entity.type
_entity.pdbx_description
1 polymer ?
#
loop_
_entity_poly.entity_id
_entity_poly.type
_entity_poly.pdbx_seq_one_letter_code
_entity_poly.pdbx_strand_id
1 'polypeptide(L)'
;MNSHRQSATPVTTMRVAPLKLDVSPYRGGENEPLARWFVELDAAMSARQLRDPIQQVLFAMSNLADRAKSWSYGKRLADPNCFYSYANFKAELKMVFEPPQSEFHARAEFLKLRQGCFDLHSYAQRARYLVSSIVDDRLTFQRKLLRS
;
A
#
# COMPACT_ATOMS: atom_id res chain seq x y z
N MET A 1 12.08 -44.84 -45.01
CA MET A 1 11.69 -44.19 -43.73
C MET A 1 12.90 -43.46 -43.18
N ASN A 2 13.05 -42.15 -43.42
CA ASN A 2 14.11 -41.36 -42.79
C ASN A 2 13.48 -40.26 -41.92
N SER A 3 13.72 -40.41 -40.62
CA SER A 3 13.09 -39.68 -39.52
C SER A 3 13.52 -38.22 -39.51
N HIS A 4 12.55 -37.30 -39.62
CA HIS A 4 12.76 -35.87 -39.43
C HIS A 4 13.00 -35.60 -37.95
N ARG A 5 14.25 -35.29 -37.58
CA ARG A 5 14.59 -34.80 -36.25
C ARG A 5 14.12 -33.34 -36.16
N GLN A 6 12.96 -33.11 -35.55
CA GLN A 6 12.50 -31.78 -35.19
C GLN A 6 13.42 -31.22 -34.09
N SER A 7 14.28 -30.29 -34.49
CA SER A 7 15.09 -29.50 -33.57
C SER A 7 14.16 -28.49 -32.86
N ALA A 8 13.78 -28.79 -31.62
CA ALA A 8 13.09 -27.81 -30.78
C ALA A 8 14.04 -26.64 -30.50
N THR A 9 13.73 -25.47 -31.05
CA THR A 9 14.39 -24.21 -30.68
C THR A 9 14.10 -23.91 -29.21
N PRO A 10 15.12 -23.70 -28.36
CA PRO A 10 14.88 -23.28 -26.98
C PRO A 10 14.23 -21.89 -27.03
N VAL A 11 12.99 -21.79 -26.54
CA VAL A 11 12.35 -20.50 -26.29
C VAL A 11 13.14 -19.85 -25.16
N THR A 12 14.05 -18.93 -25.52
CA THR A 12 14.74 -18.10 -24.54
C THR A 12 13.72 -17.12 -23.97
N THR A 13 13.10 -17.49 -22.84
CA THR A 13 12.35 -16.54 -22.03
C THR A 13 13.35 -15.49 -21.54
N MET A 14 13.31 -14.28 -22.11
CA MET A 14 14.09 -13.14 -21.65
C MET A 14 13.69 -12.86 -20.19
N ARG A 15 14.51 -13.32 -19.22
CA ARG A 15 14.31 -12.99 -17.81
C ARG A 15 14.65 -11.52 -17.65
N VAL A 16 13.62 -10.67 -17.61
CA VAL A 16 13.77 -9.24 -17.31
C VAL A 16 14.32 -9.11 -15.89
N ALA A 17 15.47 -8.45 -15.76
CA ALA A 17 16.08 -8.19 -14.47
C ALA A 17 15.12 -7.39 -13.57
N PRO A 18 14.98 -7.74 -12.29
CA PRO A 18 14.16 -6.97 -11.36
C PRO A 18 14.62 -5.51 -11.28
N LEU A 19 13.68 -4.58 -11.35
CA LEU A 19 13.95 -3.14 -11.28
C LEU A 19 13.87 -2.68 -9.82
N LYS A 20 14.82 -1.83 -9.41
CA LYS A 20 14.83 -1.22 -8.08
C LYS A 20 14.19 0.16 -8.14
N LEU A 21 12.88 0.22 -7.87
CA LEU A 21 12.19 1.49 -7.65
C LEU A 21 12.48 2.01 -6.23
N ASP A 22 12.57 3.33 -6.11
CA ASP A 22 12.67 4.02 -4.83
C ASP A 22 11.27 4.21 -4.22
N VAL A 23 11.20 4.18 -2.89
CA VAL A 23 9.95 4.37 -2.15
C VAL A 23 10.22 5.39 -1.06
N SER A 24 9.40 6.44 -1.02
CA SER A 24 9.50 7.45 0.02
C SER A 24 9.29 6.80 1.39
N PRO A 25 10.16 7.03 2.40
CA PRO A 25 9.98 6.42 3.71
C PRO A 25 8.69 6.89 4.38
N TYR A 26 7.87 5.98 4.89
CA TYR A 26 6.67 6.32 5.66
C TYR A 26 7.03 6.56 7.13
N ARG A 27 6.76 7.76 7.64
CA ARG A 27 7.14 8.17 9.00
C ARG A 27 6.07 7.85 10.05
N GLY A 28 4.81 7.75 9.64
CA GLY A 28 3.68 7.52 10.55
C GLY A 28 3.07 8.82 11.08
N GLY A 29 3.11 9.89 10.28
CA GLY A 29 2.44 11.15 10.60
C GLY A 29 0.93 11.13 10.32
N GLU A 30 0.15 11.90 11.08
CA GLU A 30 -1.32 11.95 10.95
C GLU A 30 -1.82 12.45 9.59
N ASN A 31 -1.03 13.29 8.91
CA ASN A 31 -1.34 13.84 7.59
C ASN A 31 -0.55 13.14 6.45
N GLU A 32 0.14 12.05 6.76
CA GLU A 32 0.92 11.32 5.77
C GLU A 32 0.02 10.29 5.08
N PRO A 33 -0.10 10.33 3.73
CA PRO A 33 -1.10 9.53 3.02
C PRO A 33 -0.68 8.05 2.94
N LEU A 34 -1.01 7.27 3.96
CA LEU A 34 -0.68 5.85 4.08
C LEU A 34 -1.16 5.03 2.86
N ALA A 35 -2.36 5.32 2.34
CA ALA A 35 -2.90 4.65 1.16
C ALA A 35 -2.02 4.87 -0.08
N ARG A 36 -1.56 6.11 -0.32
CA ARG A 36 -0.64 6.44 -1.40
C ARG A 36 0.71 5.73 -1.23
N TRP A 37 1.22 5.71 0.00
CA TRP A 37 2.48 5.01 0.28
C TRP A 37 2.40 3.51 -0.05
N PHE A 38 1.28 2.84 0.24
CA PHE A 38 1.09 1.45 -0.18
C PHE A 38 1.12 1.27 -1.70
N VAL A 39 0.58 2.22 -2.47
CA VAL A 39 0.64 2.16 -3.95
C VAL A 39 2.09 2.23 -4.45
N GLU A 40 2.89 3.16 -3.90
CA GLU A 40 4.31 3.29 -4.24
C GLU A 40 5.09 2.01 -3.86
N LEU A 41 4.81 1.46 -2.67
CA LEU A 41 5.44 0.24 -2.17
C LEU A 41 5.05 -1.00 -3.00
N ASP A 42 3.77 -1.17 -3.34
CA ASP A 42 3.27 -2.28 -4.16
C ASP A 42 3.88 -2.25 -5.57
N ALA A 43 4.05 -1.06 -6.15
CA ALA A 43 4.75 -0.88 -7.42
C ALA A 43 6.23 -1.31 -7.32
N ALA A 44 6.93 -0.89 -6.26
CA ALA A 44 8.32 -1.28 -6.03
C ALA A 44 8.49 -2.79 -5.77
N MET A 45 7.58 -3.41 -5.01
CA MET A 45 7.57 -4.87 -4.81
C MET A 45 7.36 -5.63 -6.11
N SER A 46 6.42 -5.16 -6.94
CA SER A 46 6.13 -5.76 -8.25
C SER A 46 7.32 -5.66 -9.20
N ALA A 47 7.94 -4.48 -9.28
CA ALA A 47 9.13 -4.23 -10.08
C ALA A 47 10.33 -5.08 -9.65
N ARG A 48 10.47 -5.32 -8.33
CA ARG A 48 11.50 -6.18 -7.74
C ARG A 48 11.16 -7.67 -7.78
N GLN A 49 9.94 -8.03 -8.19
CA GLN A 49 9.44 -9.41 -8.24
C GLN A 49 9.52 -10.13 -6.89
N LEU A 50 9.28 -9.41 -5.78
CA LEU A 50 9.28 -9.98 -4.44
C LEU A 50 8.02 -10.85 -4.25
N ARG A 51 8.19 -12.18 -4.28
CA ARG A 51 7.10 -13.16 -4.12
C ARG A 51 7.03 -13.77 -2.73
N ASP A 52 8.16 -13.85 -2.04
CA ASP A 52 8.21 -14.42 -0.70
C ASP A 52 7.55 -13.47 0.32
N PRO A 53 6.56 -13.94 1.11
CA PRO A 53 5.85 -13.09 2.06
C PRO A 53 6.75 -12.44 3.10
N ILE A 54 7.80 -13.14 3.55
CA ILE A 54 8.72 -12.62 4.56
C ILE A 54 9.62 -11.54 3.95
N GLN A 55 10.10 -11.73 2.72
CA GLN A 55 10.84 -10.71 1.98
C GLN A 55 9.98 -9.45 1.72
N GLN A 56 8.70 -9.61 1.39
CA GLN A 56 7.77 -8.50 1.24
C GLN A 56 7.64 -7.71 2.55
N VAL A 57 7.44 -8.39 3.69
CA VAL A 57 7.36 -7.74 5.01
C VAL A 57 8.67 -7.03 5.36
N LEU A 58 9.82 -7.69 5.20
CA LEU A 58 11.12 -7.10 5.47
C LEU A 58 11.39 -5.86 4.60
N PHE A 59 11.01 -5.92 3.33
CA PHE A 59 11.09 -4.77 2.45
C PHE A 59 10.14 -3.65 2.86
N ALA A 60 8.90 -3.96 3.24
CA ALA A 60 7.96 -2.96 3.74
C ALA A 60 8.50 -2.25 5.00
N MET A 61 9.00 -3.03 5.97
CA MET A 61 9.61 -2.50 7.20
C MET A 61 10.84 -1.62 6.93
N SER A 62 11.66 -1.96 5.93
CA SER A 62 12.85 -1.16 5.61
C SER A 62 12.53 0.22 5.02
N ASN A 63 11.33 0.38 4.43
CA ASN A 63 10.80 1.65 3.94
C ASN A 63 10.00 2.42 5.01
N LEU A 64 10.03 1.99 6.26
CA LEU A 64 9.48 2.77 7.37
C LEU A 64 10.56 3.68 7.99
N ALA A 65 10.11 4.82 8.49
CA ALA A 65 10.90 5.81 9.21
C ALA A 65 10.22 6.19 10.54
N ASP A 66 10.98 6.83 11.42
CA ASP A 66 10.51 7.47 12.65
C ASP A 66 9.54 6.61 13.47
N ARG A 67 8.32 7.11 13.72
CA ARG A 67 7.30 6.48 14.56
C ARG A 67 6.87 5.13 13.97
N ALA A 68 6.67 5.04 12.66
CA ALA A 68 6.28 3.81 11.99
C ALA A 68 7.37 2.73 12.12
N LYS A 69 8.65 3.13 11.97
CA LYS A 69 9.77 2.21 12.14
C LYS A 69 9.85 1.68 13.58
N SER A 70 9.85 2.57 14.57
CA SER A 70 9.89 2.20 15.99
C SER A 70 8.76 1.27 16.39
N TRP A 71 7.54 1.53 15.91
CA TRP A 71 6.39 0.65 16.12
C TRP A 71 6.62 -0.75 15.53
N SER A 72 7.03 -0.83 14.25
CA SER A 72 7.17 -2.11 13.56
C SER A 72 8.22 -3.02 14.21
N TYR A 73 9.36 -2.46 14.61
CA TYR A 73 10.42 -3.20 15.31
C TYR A 73 10.02 -3.52 16.75
N GLY A 74 9.32 -2.62 17.45
CA GLY A 74 8.78 -2.90 18.78
C GLY A 74 7.82 -4.10 18.78
N LYS A 75 6.90 -4.15 17.82
CA LYS A 75 5.98 -5.28 17.66
C LYS A 75 6.72 -6.58 17.36
N ARG A 76 7.75 -6.53 16.49
CA ARG A 76 8.57 -7.70 16.13
C ARG A 76 9.49 -8.19 17.26
N LEU A 77 9.95 -7.30 18.12
CA LEU A 77 10.70 -7.66 19.33
C LEU A 77 9.82 -8.40 20.33
N ALA A 78 8.55 -8.01 20.45
CA ALA A 78 7.59 -8.69 21.32
C ALA A 78 7.15 -10.05 20.75
N ASP A 79 6.96 -10.15 19.44
CA ASP A 79 6.62 -11.39 18.74
C ASP A 79 7.35 -11.45 17.38
N PRO A 80 8.35 -12.34 17.23
CA PRO A 80 9.07 -12.53 15.98
C PRO A 80 8.18 -12.89 14.77
N ASN A 81 7.00 -13.47 15.03
CA ASN A 81 6.04 -13.94 14.02
C ASN A 81 4.85 -13.01 13.84
N CYS A 82 4.87 -11.79 14.41
CA CYS A 82 3.74 -10.86 14.37
C CYS A 82 3.28 -10.48 12.96
N PHE A 83 4.18 -10.58 11.96
CA PHE A 83 3.92 -10.30 10.55
C PHE A 83 4.11 -11.56 9.70
N TYR A 84 3.13 -12.46 9.72
CA TYR A 84 3.16 -13.73 8.96
C TYR A 84 2.82 -13.58 7.45
N SER A 85 2.31 -12.41 7.03
CA SER A 85 2.08 -12.11 5.61
C SER A 85 2.11 -10.60 5.37
N TYR A 86 2.33 -10.20 4.12
CA TYR A 86 2.28 -8.79 3.73
C TYR A 86 0.87 -8.19 3.92
N ALA A 87 -0.19 -8.96 3.66
CA ALA A 87 -1.56 -8.51 3.91
C ALA A 87 -1.83 -8.23 5.40
N ASN A 88 -1.34 -9.11 6.29
CA ASN A 88 -1.43 -8.89 7.74
C ASN A 88 -0.66 -7.65 8.17
N PHE A 89 0.56 -7.45 7.64
CA PHE A 89 1.34 -6.24 7.89
C PHE A 89 0.58 -4.97 7.45
N LYS A 90 -0.02 -4.96 6.24
CA LYS A 90 -0.82 -3.82 5.77
C LYS A 90 -2.01 -3.52 6.70
N ALA A 91 -2.72 -4.56 7.14
CA ALA A 91 -3.86 -4.41 8.04
C ALA A 91 -3.45 -3.84 9.41
N GLU A 92 -2.39 -4.37 10.01
CA GLU A 92 -1.83 -3.89 11.27
C GLU A 92 -1.33 -2.45 11.18
N LEU A 93 -0.63 -2.10 10.10
CA LEU A 93 -0.12 -0.73 9.89
C LEU A 93 -1.28 0.27 9.73
N LYS A 94 -2.33 -0.09 8.98
CA LYS A 94 -3.55 0.73 8.87
C LYS A 94 -4.22 0.92 10.23
N MET A 95 -4.41 -0.15 10.99
CA MET A 95 -5.07 -0.08 12.29
C MET A 95 -4.37 0.86 13.28
N VAL A 96 -3.05 1.02 13.16
CA VAL A 96 -2.24 1.85 14.07
C VAL A 96 -2.07 3.28 13.58
N PHE A 97 -1.92 3.48 12.27
CA PHE A 97 -1.55 4.79 11.70
C PHE A 97 -2.67 5.47 10.92
N GLU A 98 -3.72 4.76 10.56
CA GLU A 98 -4.91 5.36 9.99
C GLU A 98 -5.76 5.91 11.15
N PRO A 99 -6.08 7.22 11.16
CA PRO A 99 -6.96 7.79 12.17
C PRO A 99 -8.28 7.00 12.19
N PRO A 100 -8.82 6.63 13.37
CA PRO A 100 -10.18 6.12 13.43
C PRO A 100 -11.09 7.17 12.79
N GLN A 101 -11.84 6.77 11.75
CA GLN A 101 -12.68 7.64 10.94
C GLN A 101 -11.95 8.57 9.95
N SER A 102 -10.71 8.27 9.54
CA SER A 102 -9.95 9.02 8.51
C SER A 102 -10.80 9.38 7.28
N GLU A 103 -11.58 8.43 6.78
CA GLU A 103 -12.49 8.58 5.66
C GLU A 103 -13.68 9.51 5.98
N PHE A 104 -14.30 9.37 7.16
CA PHE A 104 -15.41 10.23 7.58
C PHE A 104 -14.92 11.66 7.80
N HIS A 105 -13.71 11.81 8.36
CA HIS A 105 -13.05 13.09 8.54
C HIS A 105 -12.72 13.72 7.18
N ALA A 106 -12.13 12.96 6.25
CA ALA A 106 -11.85 13.43 4.89
C ALA A 106 -13.14 13.83 4.14
N ARG A 107 -14.23 13.06 4.30
CA ARG A 107 -15.57 13.41 3.76
C ARG A 107 -16.12 14.68 4.39
N ALA A 108 -16.06 14.80 5.71
CA ALA A 108 -16.55 15.98 6.42
C ALA A 108 -15.75 17.24 6.07
N GLU A 109 -14.43 17.13 5.98
CA GLU A 109 -13.53 18.19 5.49
C GLU A 109 -13.87 18.57 4.05
N PHE A 110 -14.05 17.58 3.16
CA PHE A 110 -14.36 17.83 1.75
C PHE A 110 -15.72 18.53 1.58
N LEU A 111 -16.75 18.10 2.32
CA LEU A 111 -18.07 18.74 2.31
C LEU A 111 -18.04 20.18 2.84
N LYS A 112 -17.09 20.48 3.76
CA LYS A 112 -16.86 21.82 4.29
C LYS A 112 -15.91 22.65 3.41
N LEU A 113 -15.20 22.03 2.45
CA LEU A 113 -14.20 22.70 1.63
C LEU A 113 -14.88 23.73 0.71
N ARG A 114 -14.56 25.00 0.92
CA ARG A 114 -14.99 26.12 0.09
C ARG A 114 -13.75 26.77 -0.53
N GLN A 115 -13.85 27.22 -1.78
CA GLN A 115 -12.74 27.91 -2.44
C GLN A 115 -12.30 29.13 -1.62
N GLY A 116 -13.24 29.93 -1.11
CA GLY A 116 -12.95 31.00 -0.14
C GLY A 116 -11.77 31.88 -0.59
N CYS A 117 -10.76 32.01 0.29
CA CYS A 117 -9.52 32.74 0.01
C CYS A 117 -8.42 31.89 -0.67
N PHE A 118 -8.67 30.61 -0.98
CA PHE A 118 -7.68 29.78 -1.67
C PHE A 118 -7.56 30.20 -3.14
N ASP A 119 -6.33 30.27 -3.64
CA ASP A 119 -6.10 30.26 -5.07
C ASP A 119 -6.56 28.91 -5.66
N LEU A 120 -6.85 28.91 -6.96
CA LEU A 120 -7.43 27.76 -7.63
C LEU A 120 -6.55 26.50 -7.53
N HIS A 121 -5.23 26.65 -7.53
CA HIS A 121 -4.30 25.54 -7.46
C HIS A 121 -4.31 24.90 -6.07
N SER A 122 -4.23 25.72 -5.03
CA SER A 122 -4.29 25.27 -3.63
C SER A 122 -5.63 24.60 -3.30
N TYR A 123 -6.74 25.18 -3.76
CA TYR A 123 -8.06 24.55 -3.62
C TYR A 123 -8.11 23.19 -4.33
N ALA A 124 -7.65 23.12 -5.59
CA ALA A 124 -7.65 21.88 -6.36
C ALA A 124 -6.72 20.81 -5.77
N GLN A 125 -5.58 21.18 -5.19
CA GLN A 125 -4.71 20.24 -4.47
C GLN A 125 -5.38 19.71 -3.22
N ARG A 126 -5.97 20.59 -2.39
CA ARG A 126 -6.67 20.21 -1.17
C ARG A 126 -7.84 19.28 -1.47
N ALA A 127 -8.63 19.60 -2.49
CA ALA A 127 -9.73 18.75 -2.96
C ALA A 127 -9.24 17.36 -3.41
N ARG A 128 -8.19 17.30 -4.25
CA ARG A 128 -7.62 16.03 -4.71
C ARG A 128 -7.08 15.17 -3.58
N TYR A 129 -6.38 15.79 -2.61
CA TYR A 129 -5.87 15.09 -1.44
C TYR A 129 -7.02 14.47 -0.63
N LEU A 130 -8.06 15.25 -0.29
CA LEU A 130 -9.21 14.77 0.47
C LEU A 130 -9.94 13.64 -0.26
N VAL A 131 -10.13 13.76 -1.58
CA VAL A 131 -10.73 12.69 -2.40
C VAL A 131 -9.88 11.42 -2.39
N SER A 132 -8.55 11.54 -2.48
CA SER A 132 -7.65 10.37 -2.47
C SER A 132 -7.64 9.62 -1.13
N SER A 133 -8.00 10.30 -0.04
CA SER A 133 -8.10 9.72 1.30
C SER A 133 -9.47 9.08 1.58
N ILE A 134 -10.47 9.30 0.72
CA ILE A 134 -11.77 8.64 0.81
C ILE A 134 -11.64 7.32 0.05
N VAL A 135 -11.36 6.24 0.78
CA VAL A 135 -11.18 4.89 0.22
C VAL A 135 -12.48 4.40 -0.46
N ASP A 136 -12.33 3.72 -1.60
CA ASP A 136 -13.39 3.12 -2.44
C ASP A 136 -14.17 1.94 -1.80
N ASP A 137 -14.21 1.81 -0.48
CA ASP A 137 -14.91 0.68 0.16
C ASP A 137 -16.41 0.98 0.35
N ARG A 138 -17.09 1.29 -0.76
CA ARG A 138 -18.51 0.94 -0.87
C ARG A 138 -18.55 -0.51 -1.31
N LEU A 139 -18.87 -1.43 -0.38
CA LEU A 139 -19.73 -2.63 -0.56
C LEU A 139 -19.35 -3.86 0.32
N THR A 140 -19.10 -3.72 1.63
CA THR A 140 -19.04 -4.93 2.51
C THR A 140 -19.94 -4.92 3.75
N PHE A 141 -20.77 -3.90 3.97
CA PHE A 141 -21.76 -3.91 5.07
C PHE A 141 -23.19 -4.36 4.70
N GLN A 142 -23.44 -4.81 3.47
CA GLN A 142 -24.77 -5.27 3.02
C GLN A 142 -24.86 -6.78 2.73
N ARG A 143 -23.89 -7.61 3.18
CA ARG A 143 -23.91 -9.07 2.89
C ARG A 143 -24.01 -10.00 4.10
N LYS A 144 -24.21 -9.47 5.32
CA LYS A 144 -24.46 -10.27 6.54
C LYS A 144 -25.88 -10.21 7.10
N LEU A 145 -26.82 -9.52 6.46
CA LEU A 145 -28.23 -9.43 6.91
C LEU A 145 -29.24 -10.20 6.04
N LEU A 146 -28.79 -11.04 5.09
CA LEU A 146 -29.67 -11.89 4.27
C LEU A 146 -29.36 -13.39 4.38
N ARG A 147 -28.64 -13.81 5.43
CA ARG A 147 -28.46 -15.22 5.79
C ARG A 147 -28.56 -15.42 7.31
N SER A 148 -29.67 -14.99 7.88
CA SER A 148 -30.18 -15.42 9.18
C SER A 148 -31.66 -15.69 9.05
#